data_AF-A0A967SKZ9-F1
#
_entry.id   AF-A0A967SKZ9-F1
#
_cell.length_a   1.000
_cell.length_b   1.000
_cell.length_c   1.000
_cell.angle_alpha   90.00
_cell.angle_beta   90.00
_cell.angle_gamma   90.00
#
_symmetry.space_group_name_H-M   'P 1'
#
loop_
_entity.id
_entity.type
_entity.pdbx_description
1 polymer ?
#
loop_
_entity_poly.entity_id
_entity_poly.type
_entity_poly.pdbx_seq_one_letter_code
_entity_poly.pdbx_strand_id
1 'polypeptide(L)'
;HASVGMQAVLDAGVRADAAIVCEPTSLAIMPAHKGFAWIQVVFRGRAAHGSRPDLGVDAIRHAGRFLARLDRLDATLLERPAHALLAHGSIHAGTI
;
A
#
# COMPACT_ATOMS: atom_id res chain seq x y z
N HIS A 1 3.48 6.44 -7.96
CA HIS A 1 3.78 7.43 -9.01
C HIS A 1 3.43 8.81 -8.50
N ALA A 2 4.31 9.79 -8.68
CA ALA A 2 4.05 11.19 -8.31
C ALA A 2 3.18 11.89 -9.36
N SER A 3 2.45 12.94 -8.97
CA SER A 3 1.74 13.82 -9.91
C SER A 3 2.76 14.65 -10.67
N VAL A 4 2.98 14.34 -11.95
CA VAL A 4 3.98 15.03 -12.80
C VAL A 4 3.70 16.53 -12.87
N GLY A 5 2.42 16.93 -12.95
CA GLY A 5 2.03 18.33 -12.98
C GLY A 5 2.35 19.06 -11.67
N MET A 6 2.00 18.46 -10.52
CA MET A 6 2.31 19.08 -9.23
C MET A 6 3.81 19.14 -8.98
N GLN A 7 4.55 18.11 -9.37
CA GLN A 7 6.01 18.10 -9.26
C GLN A 7 6.64 19.25 -10.05
N ALA A 8 6.21 19.48 -11.29
CA ALA A 8 6.71 20.58 -12.11
C ALA A 8 6.44 21.96 -11.48
N VAL A 9 5.29 22.16 -10.84
CA VAL A 9 4.95 23.40 -10.12
C VAL A 9 5.91 23.63 -8.94
N LEU A 10 6.22 22.57 -8.18
CA LEU A 10 7.19 22.64 -7.09
C LEU A 10 8.61 22.89 -7.59
N ASP A 11 9.02 22.22 -8.66
CA ASP A 11 10.35 22.37 -9.28
C ASP A 11 10.54 23.78 -9.88
N ALA A 12 9.46 24.42 -10.31
CA ALA A 12 9.44 25.82 -10.75
C ALA A 12 9.54 26.84 -9.59
N GLY A 13 9.59 26.38 -8.34
CA GLY A 13 9.78 27.22 -7.17
C GLY A 13 8.52 27.94 -6.68
N VAL A 14 7.33 27.55 -7.14
CA VAL A 14 6.06 28.14 -6.67
C VAL A 14 5.89 27.84 -5.18
N ARG A 15 5.52 28.87 -4.41
CA ARG A 15 5.24 28.77 -2.97
C ARG A 15 3.86 29.33 -2.67
N ALA A 16 3.21 28.74 -1.66
CA ALA A 16 1.93 29.20 -1.14
C ALA A 16 1.82 28.79 0.33
N ASP A 17 1.02 29.54 1.09
CA ASP A 17 0.71 29.20 2.49
C ASP A 17 -0.34 28.07 2.59
N ALA A 18 -1.16 27.91 1.55
CA ALA A 18 -2.19 26.87 1.46
C ALA A 18 -2.53 26.53 0.00
N ALA A 19 -3.20 25.39 -0.22
CA ALA A 19 -3.72 24.97 -1.52
C ALA A 19 -5.16 24.43 -1.38
N ILE A 20 -5.96 24.61 -2.43
CA ILE A 20 -7.31 24.03 -2.55
C ILE A 20 -7.31 23.05 -3.72
N VAL A 21 -7.71 21.81 -3.47
CA VAL A 21 -7.83 20.77 -4.50
C VAL A 21 -9.31 20.58 -4.82
N CYS A 22 -9.73 20.96 -6.02
CA CYS A 22 -11.13 20.99 -6.46
C CYS A 22 -11.65 19.62 -6.93
N GLU A 23 -11.57 18.60 -6.08
CA GLU A 23 -12.15 17.28 -6.33
C GLU A 23 -13.68 17.28 -6.19
N PRO A 24 -14.41 16.29 -6.74
CA PRO A 24 -15.87 16.24 -6.67
C PRO A 24 -16.37 15.85 -5.27
N THR A 25 -16.25 16.76 -4.31
CA THR A 25 -16.66 16.58 -2.90
C THR A 25 -18.09 17.05 -2.61
N SER A 26 -18.90 17.31 -3.62
CA SER A 26 -20.22 17.94 -3.48
C SER A 26 -20.17 19.25 -2.67
N LEU A 27 -19.11 20.05 -2.90
CA LEU A 27 -18.81 21.31 -2.18
C LEU A 27 -18.52 21.14 -0.68
N ALA A 28 -18.33 19.91 -0.19
CA ALA A 28 -17.90 19.67 1.19
C ALA A 28 -16.39 19.93 1.36
N ILE A 29 -16.01 20.46 2.52
CA ILE A 29 -14.62 20.63 2.93
C ILE A 29 -14.09 19.28 3.43
N MET A 30 -13.05 18.76 2.77
CA MET A 30 -12.37 17.51 3.16
C MET A 30 -10.92 17.81 3.56
N PRO A 31 -10.63 18.07 4.85
CA PRO A 31 -9.30 18.49 5.30
C PRO A 31 -8.33 17.32 5.50
N ALA A 32 -8.76 16.09 5.22
CA ALA A 32 -7.96 14.88 5.38
C ALA A 32 -8.21 13.92 4.22
N HIS A 33 -7.16 13.25 3.77
CA HIS A 33 -7.23 12.17 2.79
C HIS A 33 -6.27 11.06 3.20
N LYS A 34 -6.54 9.81 2.79
CA LYS A 34 -5.61 8.71 3.01
C LYS A 34 -4.43 8.85 2.05
N GLY A 35 -3.23 8.60 2.57
CA GLY A 35 -2.08 8.26 1.73
C GLY A 35 -2.23 6.86 1.14
N PHE A 36 -1.38 6.50 0.19
CA PHE A 36 -1.32 5.15 -0.37
C PHE A 36 0.12 4.76 -0.71
N ALA A 37 0.39 3.45 -0.71
CA ALA A 37 1.65 2.88 -1.14
C ALA A 37 1.39 1.59 -1.93
N TRP A 38 2.10 1.43 -3.04
CA TRP A 38 2.13 0.18 -3.80
C TRP A 38 3.43 -0.55 -3.48
N ILE A 39 3.32 -1.81 -3.04
CA ILE A 39 4.45 -2.61 -2.61
C ILE A 39 4.52 -3.87 -3.48
N GLN A 40 5.67 -4.08 -4.12
CA GLN A 40 5.97 -5.32 -4.81
C GLN A 40 6.83 -6.21 -3.92
N VAL A 41 6.37 -7.44 -3.68
CA VAL A 41 7.08 -8.44 -2.88
C VAL A 41 7.48 -9.60 -3.78
N VAL A 42 8.77 -9.94 -3.78
CA VAL A 42 9.32 -11.02 -4.62
C VAL A 42 9.80 -12.16 -3.75
N PHE A 43 9.24 -13.35 -3.97
CA PHE A 43 9.65 -14.58 -3.30
C PHE A 43 10.57 -15.38 -4.21
N ARG A 44 11.78 -15.68 -3.72
CA ARG A 44 12.75 -16.50 -4.45
C ARG A 44 12.84 -17.88 -3.81
N GLY A 45 12.74 -18.90 -4.65
CA GLY A 45 12.87 -20.30 -4.27
C GLY A 45 14.15 -20.93 -4.79
N ARG A 46 14.24 -22.24 -4.64
CA ARG A 46 15.28 -23.08 -5.22
C ARG A 46 14.60 -24.28 -5.88
N ALA A 47 14.81 -24.44 -7.18
CA ALA A 47 14.25 -25.58 -7.91
C ALA A 47 14.87 -26.89 -7.42
N ALA A 48 14.06 -27.95 -7.40
CA ALA A 48 14.48 -29.32 -7.12
C ALA A 48 13.55 -30.29 -7.84
N HIS A 49 13.99 -31.54 -7.98
CA HIS A 49 13.13 -32.61 -8.49
C HIS A 49 11.94 -32.84 -7.54
N GLY A 50 10.74 -33.07 -8.06
CA GLY A 50 9.51 -33.19 -7.26
C GLY A 50 9.55 -34.28 -6.19
N SER A 51 10.32 -35.36 -6.41
CA SER A 51 10.54 -36.43 -5.42
C SER A 51 11.62 -36.11 -4.38
N ARG A 52 12.31 -34.97 -4.50
CA ARG A 52 13.38 -34.50 -3.59
C ARG A 52 13.10 -33.08 -3.09
N PRO A 53 11.94 -32.84 -2.45
CA PRO A 53 11.57 -31.51 -1.96
C PRO A 53 12.52 -30.99 -0.87
N ASP A 54 13.24 -31.88 -0.18
CA ASP A 54 14.32 -31.58 0.76
C ASP A 54 15.45 -30.75 0.15
N LEU A 55 15.66 -30.87 -1.16
CA LEU A 55 16.68 -30.13 -1.89
C LEU A 55 16.16 -28.78 -2.41
N GLY A 56 14.85 -28.53 -2.37
CA GLY A 56 14.23 -27.32 -2.91
C GLY A 56 13.90 -26.26 -1.87
N VAL A 57 13.45 -25.10 -2.35
CA VAL A 57 12.81 -24.06 -1.54
C VAL A 57 11.58 -23.58 -2.31
N ASP A 58 10.41 -23.80 -1.74
CA ASP A 58 9.13 -23.42 -2.35
C ASP A 58 8.83 -21.93 -2.14
N ALA A 59 8.92 -21.15 -3.21
CA ALA A 59 8.59 -19.72 -3.22
C ALA A 59 7.09 -19.47 -3.02
N ILE A 60 6.22 -20.35 -3.52
CA ILE A 60 4.76 -20.22 -3.38
C ILE A 60 4.36 -20.45 -1.93
N ARG A 61 4.98 -21.42 -1.24
CA ARG A 61 4.78 -21.59 0.21
C ARG A 61 5.20 -20.37 1.01
N HIS A 62 6.27 -19.67 0.61
CA HIS A 62 6.66 -18.40 1.22
C HIS A 62 5.63 -17.30 0.97
N ALA A 63 5.17 -17.15 -0.28
CA ALA A 63 4.13 -16.19 -0.63
C ALA A 63 2.85 -16.42 0.17
N GLY A 64 2.38 -17.68 0.26
CA GLY A 64 1.20 -18.03 1.06
C GLY A 64 1.35 -17.68 2.54
N ARG A 65 2.53 -17.93 3.14
CA ARG A 65 2.80 -17.51 4.53
C ARG A 65 2.80 -16.00 4.69
N PHE A 66 3.33 -15.26 3.73
CA PHE A 66 3.31 -13.80 3.74
C PHE A 66 1.88 -13.25 3.68
N LEU A 67 1.05 -13.75 2.75
CA LEU A 67 -0.35 -13.34 2.63
C LEU A 67 -1.13 -13.59 3.93
N ALA A 68 -0.94 -14.77 4.55
CA ALA A 68 -1.54 -15.07 5.85
C ALA A 68 -1.07 -14.15 7.00
N ARG A 69 0.07 -13.46 6.86
CA ARG A 69 0.52 -12.43 7.81
C ARG A 69 -0.01 -11.05 7.42
N LEU A 70 -0.22 -10.80 6.12
CA LEU A 70 -0.85 -9.58 5.61
C LEU A 70 -2.28 -9.45 6.13
N ASP A 71 -3.06 -10.53 6.09
CA ASP A 71 -4.45 -10.54 6.60
C ASP A 71 -4.50 -10.25 8.11
N ARG A 72 -3.53 -10.78 8.87
CA ARG A 72 -3.40 -10.47 10.30
C ARG A 72 -3.04 -9.01 10.53
N LEU A 73 -2.17 -8.44 9.69
CA LEU A 73 -1.82 -7.03 9.78
C LEU A 73 -3.04 -6.14 9.53
N ASP A 74 -3.87 -6.47 8.53
CA ASP A 74 -5.11 -5.74 8.26
C ASP A 74 -6.05 -5.75 9.47
N ALA A 75 -6.25 -6.91 10.10
CA ALA A 75 -7.01 -7.03 11.34
C ALA A 75 -6.43 -6.16 12.48
N THR A 76 -5.10 -6.19 12.67
CA THR A 76 -4.45 -5.33 13.67
C THR A 76 -4.61 -3.85 13.36
N LEU A 77 -4.68 -3.42 12.09
CA LEU A 77 -4.92 -2.00 11.75
C LEU A 77 -6.31 -1.52 12.22
N LEU A 78 -7.31 -2.40 12.19
CA LEU A 78 -8.66 -2.12 12.66
C LEU A 78 -8.74 -2.02 14.19
N GLU A 79 -7.85 -2.67 14.92
CA GLU A 79 -7.77 -2.59 16.39
C GLU A 79 -7.11 -1.30 16.90
N ARG A 80 -6.39 -0.57 16.04
CA ARG A 80 -5.70 0.67 16.41
C ARG A 80 -6.68 1.83 16.57
N PRO A 81 -6.36 2.87 17.37
CA PRO A 81 -7.19 4.06 17.45
C PRO A 81 -7.50 4.64 16.06
N ALA A 82 -8.78 4.85 15.79
CA ALA A 82 -9.24 5.38 14.52
C ALA A 82 -8.82 6.85 14.35
N HIS A 83 -8.41 7.23 13.13
CA HIS A 83 -8.29 8.64 12.80
C HIS A 83 -9.68 9.27 12.73
N ALA A 84 -9.87 10.41 13.40
CA ALA A 84 -11.18 11.06 13.58
C ALA A 84 -11.96 11.27 12.27
N LEU A 85 -11.26 11.52 11.16
CA LEU A 85 -11.88 11.78 9.85
C LEU A 85 -11.72 10.64 8.83
N LEU A 86 -10.81 9.69 9.06
CA LEU A 86 -10.40 8.71 8.03
C LEU A 86 -10.59 7.26 8.47
N ALA A 87 -11.05 7.04 9.70
CA ALA A 87 -11.11 5.73 10.34
C ALA A 87 -9.74 5.03 10.32
N HIS A 88 -9.67 3.80 9.82
CA HIS A 88 -8.46 2.99 9.83
C HIS A 88 -7.78 2.93 8.45
N GLY A 89 -6.47 2.66 8.45
CA GLY A 89 -5.78 2.23 7.24
C GLY A 89 -6.23 0.84 6.82
N SER A 90 -6.04 0.50 5.55
CA SER A 90 -6.32 -0.82 5.00
C SER A 90 -5.12 -1.33 4.21
N ILE A 91 -4.97 -2.65 4.11
CA ILE A 91 -3.94 -3.30 3.31
C ILE A 91 -4.50 -4.55 2.64
N HIS A 92 -4.14 -4.79 1.39
CA HIS A 92 -4.55 -6.00 0.67
C HIS A 92 -3.54 -6.33 -0.44
N ALA A 93 -3.52 -7.60 -0.86
CA ALA A 93 -2.81 -8.02 -2.07
C ALA A 93 -3.75 -7.90 -3.27
N GLY A 94 -3.45 -6.99 -4.19
CA GLY A 94 -4.25 -6.79 -5.41
C GLY A 94 -3.91 -7.74 -6.56
N THR A 95 -2.73 -8.37 -6.54
CA THR A 95 -2.25 -9.31 -7.57
C THR A 95 -1.26 -10.30 -6.94
N ILE A 96 -1.20 -11.52 -7.46
CA ILE A 96 -0.28 -12.61 -7.06
C ILE A 96 0.40 -13.16 -8.31
#